data_AF-A0AA88L4D2-F1
#
_entry.id   AF-A0AA88L4D2-F1
#
_cell.length_a   1.000
_cell.length_b   1.000
_cell.length_c   1.000
_cell.angle_alpha   90.00
_cell.angle_beta   90.00
_cell.angle_gamma   90.00
#
_symmetry.space_group_name_H-M   'P 1'
#
loop_
_entity.id
_entity.type
_entity.pdbx_description
1 polymer ?
#
loop_
_entity_poly.entity_id
_entity_poly.type
_entity_poly.pdbx_seq_one_letter_code
_entity_poly.pdbx_strand_id
1 'polypeptide(L)'
;CDLILAIIMPDMVFFLFAVFSVIEFHFILELVAEVDVEKTVIPKSKLPNPYFDLSIGKQYLVRQMIDMGFDHGRSARAVKKFGDDGKKVLDYLLLIQSLEEAGHPGDRVEQALLKVGDSDVDDLKPLLELTNQFVSLGYSEEAAIDALVRSKNDQDAALDLLAT
;
A
#
# COMPACT_ATOMS: atom_id res chain seq x y z
N CYS A 1 -40.77 56.13 -16.24
CA CYS A 1 -41.31 55.70 -17.54
C CYS A 1 -40.23 54.91 -18.28
N ASP A 2 -39.70 53.87 -17.66
CA ASP A 2 -40.32 52.54 -17.53
C ASP A 2 -40.24 51.75 -18.83
N LEU A 3 -39.87 50.48 -18.64
CA LEU A 3 -40.28 49.35 -19.45
C LEU A 3 -39.36 48.85 -20.56
N ILE A 4 -38.10 48.50 -20.25
CA ILE A 4 -37.47 47.28 -20.82
C ILE A 4 -36.56 46.64 -19.75
N LEU A 5 -37.16 46.28 -18.61
CA LEU A 5 -36.56 45.42 -17.59
C LEU A 5 -37.42 44.16 -17.47
N ALA A 6 -37.63 43.49 -18.60
CA ALA A 6 -38.27 42.19 -18.70
C ALA A 6 -37.93 41.61 -20.08
N ILE A 7 -36.75 40.97 -20.18
CA ILE A 7 -36.50 39.72 -20.93
C ILE A 7 -35.17 39.22 -20.34
N ILE A 8 -35.31 38.65 -19.15
CA ILE A 8 -34.32 37.79 -18.55
C ILE A 8 -34.34 36.49 -19.34
N MET A 9 -33.18 36.14 -19.90
CA MET A 9 -32.53 34.83 -19.88
C MET A 9 -33.42 33.58 -20.04
N PRO A 10 -33.10 32.78 -21.07
CA PRO A 10 -32.89 31.35 -20.81
C PRO A 10 -31.55 30.80 -21.37
N ASP A 11 -30.80 31.56 -22.16
CA ASP A 11 -29.70 30.99 -22.96
C ASP A 11 -28.34 30.84 -22.26
N MET A 12 -28.17 31.34 -21.04
CA MET A 12 -26.89 31.19 -20.32
C MET A 12 -26.78 29.90 -19.49
N VAL A 13 -27.90 29.25 -19.16
CA VAL A 13 -27.88 28.00 -18.37
C VAL A 13 -27.61 26.79 -19.27
N PHE A 14 -28.08 26.82 -20.52
CA PHE A 14 -27.78 25.77 -21.51
C PHE A 14 -26.32 25.77 -21.95
N PHE A 15 -25.69 26.93 -22.05
CA PHE A 15 -24.27 27.02 -22.39
C PHE A 15 -23.38 26.48 -21.26
N LEU A 16 -23.76 26.66 -20.00
CA LEU A 16 -23.00 26.11 -18.87
C LEU A 16 -23.11 24.57 -18.77
N PHE A 17 -24.29 23.99 -19.08
CA PHE A 17 -24.47 22.53 -19.10
C PHE A 17 -23.76 21.85 -20.29
N ALA A 18 -23.75 22.48 -21.47
CA ALA A 18 -23.04 21.95 -22.64
C ALA A 18 -21.51 22.03 -22.47
N VAL A 19 -21.01 23.08 -21.82
CA VAL A 19 -19.57 23.20 -21.51
C VAL A 19 -19.16 22.22 -20.40
N PHE A 20 -20.01 21.96 -19.39
CA PHE A 20 -19.74 20.92 -18.39
C PHE A 20 -19.71 19.50 -18.96
N SER A 21 -20.59 19.17 -19.92
CA SER A 21 -20.65 17.81 -20.49
C SER A 21 -19.52 17.48 -21.47
N VAL A 22 -18.99 18.46 -22.21
CA VAL A 22 -17.85 18.25 -23.12
C VAL A 22 -16.51 18.24 -22.37
N ILE A 23 -16.40 18.95 -21.25
CA ILE A 23 -15.20 18.94 -20.41
C ILE A 23 -15.02 17.59 -19.70
N GLU A 24 -16.09 16.92 -19.24
CA GLU A 24 -15.97 15.56 -18.69
C GLU A 24 -15.59 14.51 -19.74
N PHE A 25 -16.04 14.64 -20.99
CA PHE A 25 -15.73 13.64 -22.03
C PHE A 25 -14.39 13.86 -22.72
N HIS A 26 -13.88 15.10 -22.77
CA HIS A 26 -12.51 15.36 -23.26
C HIS A 26 -11.46 14.96 -22.21
N PHE A 27 -11.79 15.08 -20.92
CA PHE A 27 -10.93 14.62 -19.83
C PHE A 27 -10.79 13.08 -19.79
N ILE A 28 -11.75 12.32 -20.34
CA ILE A 28 -11.70 10.85 -20.36
C ILE A 28 -10.92 10.30 -21.57
N LEU A 29 -10.77 11.06 -22.66
CA LEU A 29 -10.02 10.60 -23.86
C LEU A 29 -8.54 11.00 -23.85
N GLU A 30 -8.15 12.04 -23.11
CA GLU A 30 -6.74 12.42 -22.90
C GLU A 30 -6.08 11.69 -21.70
N LEU A 31 -6.80 10.75 -21.07
CA LEU A 31 -6.26 9.87 -20.00
C LEU A 31 -5.88 8.46 -20.50
N VAL A 32 -6.08 8.17 -21.80
CA VAL A 32 -5.89 6.83 -22.39
C VAL A 32 -4.56 6.69 -23.14
N ALA A 33 -3.76 7.75 -23.27
CA ALA A 33 -2.44 7.67 -23.91
C ALA A 33 -1.42 8.57 -23.18
N GLU A 34 -0.25 8.00 -22.87
CA GLU A 34 0.91 8.65 -22.26
C GLU A 34 0.80 9.13 -20.79
N VAL A 35 0.96 8.20 -19.84
CA VAL A 35 2.05 8.34 -18.86
C VAL A 35 2.76 6.99 -18.76
N ASP A 36 3.67 6.76 -19.71
CA ASP A 36 4.75 5.80 -19.53
C ASP A 36 5.55 6.19 -18.26
N VAL A 37 5.47 5.32 -17.26
CA VAL A 37 6.64 4.62 -16.69
C VAL A 37 7.99 5.34 -16.81
N GLU A 38 8.16 6.54 -16.26
CA GLU A 38 9.49 7.02 -15.80
C GLU A 38 9.39 8.17 -14.79
N LYS A 39 8.62 7.99 -13.72
CA LYS A 39 9.09 8.58 -12.44
C LYS A 39 10.21 7.65 -12.00
N THR A 40 11.39 8.16 -11.68
CA THR A 40 12.50 7.37 -11.12
C THR A 40 12.05 6.71 -9.81
N VAL A 41 11.35 5.58 -9.91
CA VAL A 41 10.87 4.83 -8.75
C VAL A 41 12.09 4.12 -8.21
N ILE A 42 12.80 4.78 -7.30
CA ILE A 42 13.66 4.05 -6.38
C ILE A 42 12.73 2.98 -5.78
N PRO A 43 12.98 1.69 -6.00
CA PRO A 43 12.09 0.65 -5.52
C PRO A 43 12.00 0.82 -3.99
N LYS A 44 10.81 1.22 -3.51
CA LYS A 44 10.56 1.39 -2.07
C LYS A 44 10.79 0.08 -1.32
N SER A 45 10.61 -1.05 -2.01
CA SER A 45 10.88 -2.39 -1.48
C SER A 45 11.87 -3.17 -2.33
N LYS A 46 12.77 -3.91 -1.70
CA LYS A 46 13.67 -4.88 -2.35
C LYS A 46 12.98 -6.21 -2.71
N LEU A 47 11.73 -6.37 -2.27
CA LEU A 47 10.96 -7.60 -2.39
C LEU A 47 10.35 -7.80 -3.79
N PRO A 48 10.17 -9.05 -4.25
CA PRO A 48 9.63 -9.35 -5.58
C PRO A 48 8.17 -8.91 -5.72
N ASN A 49 7.78 -8.53 -6.93
CA ASN A 49 6.42 -8.07 -7.25
C ASN A 49 5.62 -9.17 -7.96
N PRO A 50 4.65 -9.82 -7.29
CA PRO A 50 3.88 -10.93 -7.87
C PRO A 50 2.66 -10.48 -8.70
N TYR A 51 2.60 -9.23 -9.16
CA TYR A 51 1.40 -8.68 -9.81
C TYR A 51 0.90 -9.49 -11.00
N PHE A 52 1.80 -9.95 -11.87
CA PHE A 52 1.45 -10.75 -13.04
C PHE A 52 0.98 -12.17 -12.69
N ASP A 53 1.27 -12.65 -11.48
CA ASP A 53 0.78 -13.94 -10.98
C ASP A 53 -0.67 -13.86 -10.49
N LEU A 54 -1.22 -12.64 -10.32
CA LEU A 54 -2.56 -12.41 -9.80
C LEU A 54 -3.60 -12.50 -10.91
N SER A 55 -4.80 -12.99 -10.56
CA SER A 55 -5.98 -12.93 -11.44
C SER A 55 -6.40 -11.50 -11.75
N ILE A 56 -7.09 -11.28 -12.86
CA ILE A 56 -7.51 -9.95 -13.34
C ILE A 56 -8.29 -9.14 -12.26
N GLY A 57 -9.21 -9.77 -11.52
CA GLY A 57 -9.93 -9.10 -10.43
C GLY A 57 -9.03 -8.61 -9.29
N LYS A 58 -7.97 -9.37 -8.99
CA LYS A 58 -6.96 -9.01 -7.98
C LYS A 58 -6.04 -7.89 -8.47
N GLN A 59 -5.70 -7.90 -9.75
CA GLN A 59 -4.93 -6.82 -10.37
C GLN A 59 -5.69 -5.48 -10.32
N TYR A 60 -7.02 -5.51 -10.46
CA TYR A 60 -7.86 -4.33 -10.27
C TYR A 60 -7.79 -3.80 -8.83
N LEU A 61 -7.87 -4.69 -7.83
CA LEU A 61 -7.71 -4.29 -6.43
C LEU A 61 -6.32 -3.70 -6.15
N VAL A 62 -5.26 -4.27 -6.72
CA VAL A 62 -3.90 -3.69 -6.62
C VAL A 62 -3.85 -2.30 -7.24
N ARG A 63 -4.49 -2.10 -8.40
CA ARG A 63 -4.55 -0.79 -9.06
C ARG A 63 -5.26 0.25 -8.19
N GLN A 64 -6.36 -0.12 -7.52
CA GLN A 64 -7.02 0.76 -6.56
C GLN A 64 -6.08 1.19 -5.42
N MET A 65 -5.25 0.28 -4.91
CA MET A 65 -4.26 0.63 -3.88
C MET A 65 -3.18 1.57 -4.42
N ILE A 66 -2.73 1.35 -5.66
CA ILE A 66 -1.77 2.24 -6.32
C ILE A 66 -2.37 3.64 -6.53
N ASP A 67 -3.65 3.73 -6.92
CA ASP A 67 -4.36 5.00 -7.08
C ASP A 67 -4.48 5.77 -5.75
N MET A 68 -4.49 5.07 -4.61
CA MET A 68 -4.41 5.66 -3.27
C MET A 68 -2.98 6.09 -2.88
N GLY A 69 -1.96 5.76 -3.67
CA GLY A 69 -0.56 6.12 -3.45
C GLY A 69 0.29 5.04 -2.77
N PHE A 70 -0.23 3.81 -2.62
CA PHE A 70 0.55 2.69 -2.08
C PHE A 70 1.54 2.13 -3.12
N ASP A 71 2.60 1.47 -2.61
CA ASP A 71 3.61 0.85 -3.47
C ASP A 71 3.04 -0.35 -4.24
N HIS A 72 3.28 -0.39 -5.54
CA HIS A 72 2.77 -1.43 -6.42
C HIS A 72 3.19 -2.85 -6.00
N GLY A 73 4.46 -3.05 -5.64
CA GLY A 73 4.97 -4.36 -5.24
C GLY A 73 4.35 -4.83 -3.92
N ARG A 74 4.28 -3.91 -2.96
CA ARG A 74 3.68 -4.16 -1.65
C ARG A 74 2.18 -4.45 -1.73
N SER A 75 1.44 -3.67 -2.53
CA SER A 75 0.01 -3.91 -2.77
C SER A 75 -0.23 -5.26 -3.44
N ALA A 76 0.58 -5.64 -4.44
CA ALA A 76 0.46 -6.97 -5.06
C ALA A 76 0.70 -8.12 -4.08
N ARG A 77 1.68 -8.00 -3.18
CA ARG A 77 1.94 -9.01 -2.14
C ARG A 77 0.81 -9.07 -1.10
N ALA A 78 0.29 -7.92 -0.67
CA ALA A 78 -0.86 -7.86 0.23
C ALA A 78 -2.10 -8.53 -0.38
N VAL A 79 -2.42 -8.22 -1.64
CA VAL A 79 -3.55 -8.85 -2.37
C VAL A 79 -3.30 -10.35 -2.59
N LYS A 80 -2.05 -10.78 -2.78
CA LYS A 80 -1.72 -12.21 -2.83
C LYS A 80 -2.02 -12.92 -1.49
N LYS A 81 -1.76 -12.26 -0.37
CA LYS A 81 -1.98 -12.79 1.00
C LYS A 81 -3.46 -12.83 1.38
N PHE A 82 -4.17 -11.71 1.20
CA PHE A 82 -5.56 -11.56 1.66
C PHE A 82 -6.61 -11.84 0.58
N GLY A 83 -6.20 -12.02 -0.68
CA GLY A 83 -7.11 -12.22 -1.80
C GLY A 83 -7.88 -10.95 -2.13
N ASP A 84 -9.20 -11.07 -2.24
CA ASP A 84 -10.08 -9.99 -2.72
C ASP A 84 -10.62 -9.12 -1.56
N ASP A 85 -10.18 -9.38 -0.32
CA ASP A 85 -10.57 -8.64 0.87
C ASP A 85 -9.89 -7.26 0.92
N GLY A 86 -10.40 -6.29 0.13
CA GLY A 86 -9.82 -4.96 0.01
C GLY A 86 -9.63 -4.21 1.33
N LYS A 87 -10.51 -4.42 2.32
CA LYS A 87 -10.34 -3.85 3.67
C LYS A 87 -9.10 -4.39 4.38
N LYS A 88 -8.92 -5.71 4.40
CA LYS A 88 -7.75 -6.34 5.04
C LYS A 88 -6.45 -5.94 4.34
N VAL A 89 -6.49 -5.86 3.01
CA VAL A 89 -5.36 -5.36 2.21
C VAL A 89 -5.01 -3.93 2.61
N LEU A 90 -6.00 -3.05 2.74
CA LEU A 90 -5.78 -1.67 3.14
C LEU A 90 -5.25 -1.56 4.58
N ASP A 91 -5.87 -2.26 5.54
CA ASP A 91 -5.47 -2.27 6.95
C ASP A 91 -3.99 -2.72 7.09
N TYR A 92 -3.61 -3.75 6.34
CA TYR A 92 -2.22 -4.22 6.27
C TYR A 92 -1.25 -3.18 5.72
N LEU A 93 -1.61 -2.50 4.63
CA LEU A 93 -0.77 -1.47 4.02
C LEU A 93 -0.60 -0.25 4.95
N LEU A 94 -1.67 0.15 5.63
CA LEU A 94 -1.64 1.24 6.62
C LEU A 94 -0.78 0.88 7.83
N LEU A 95 -0.85 -0.37 8.29
CA LEU A 95 -0.02 -0.85 9.39
C LEU A 95 1.47 -0.75 9.05
N ILE A 96 1.87 -1.18 7.85
CA ILE A 96 3.26 -1.04 7.39
C ILE A 96 3.68 0.43 7.36
N GLN A 97 2.85 1.31 6.79
CA GLN A 97 3.16 2.73 6.73
C GLN A 97 3.33 3.34 8.14
N SER A 98 2.48 2.98 9.10
CA SER A 98 2.59 3.49 10.48
C SER A 98 3.91 3.08 11.15
N LEU A 99 4.44 1.90 10.82
CA LEU A 99 5.71 1.39 11.35
C LEU A 99 6.91 1.97 10.61
N GLU A 100 6.77 2.29 9.32
CA GLU A 100 7.75 3.08 8.57
C GLU A 100 7.88 4.49 9.16
N GLU A 101 6.76 5.13 9.50
CA GLU A 101 6.73 6.44 10.17
C GLU A 101 7.34 6.38 11.58
N ALA A 102 7.24 5.24 12.27
CA ALA A 102 7.93 4.98 13.54
C ALA A 102 9.45 4.74 13.38
N GLY A 103 9.96 4.68 12.14
CA GLY A 103 11.39 4.55 11.84
C GLY A 103 11.85 3.12 11.55
N HIS A 104 10.93 2.16 11.41
CA HIS A 104 11.30 0.79 11.02
C HIS A 104 11.37 0.66 9.49
N PRO A 105 12.34 -0.10 8.95
CA PRO A 105 12.40 -0.32 7.50
C PRO A 105 11.20 -1.15 7.03
N GLY A 106 10.45 -0.66 6.04
CA GLY A 106 9.21 -1.29 5.59
C GLY A 106 9.37 -2.72 5.07
N ASP A 107 10.50 -3.06 4.46
CA ASP A 107 10.79 -4.43 4.02
C ASP A 107 10.84 -5.41 5.21
N ARG A 108 11.40 -4.97 6.34
CA ARG A 108 11.44 -5.75 7.58
C ARG A 108 10.07 -5.95 8.16
N VAL A 109 9.31 -4.85 8.23
CA VAL A 109 7.94 -4.86 8.74
C VAL A 109 7.08 -5.82 7.92
N GLU A 110 7.21 -5.76 6.60
CA GLU A 110 6.52 -6.67 5.69
C GLU A 110 6.90 -8.13 5.92
N GLN A 111 8.19 -8.45 6.08
CA GLN A 111 8.64 -9.81 6.39
C GLN A 111 8.12 -10.31 7.74
N ALA A 112 8.19 -9.49 8.78
CA ALA A 112 7.66 -9.82 10.10
C ALA A 112 6.15 -10.09 10.06
N LEU A 113 5.39 -9.21 9.40
CA LEU A 113 3.94 -9.36 9.23
C LEU A 113 3.52 -10.59 8.43
N LEU A 114 4.37 -11.05 7.50
CA LEU A 114 4.13 -12.29 6.76
C LEU A 114 4.27 -13.52 7.68
N LYS A 115 5.06 -13.44 8.74
CA LYS A 115 5.39 -14.56 9.63
C LYS A 115 4.53 -14.60 10.90
N VAL A 116 4.20 -13.45 11.48
CA VAL A 116 3.43 -13.32 12.73
C VAL A 116 1.94 -13.67 12.56
N GLY A 117 1.38 -13.46 11.37
CA GLY A 117 -0.06 -13.66 11.14
C GLY A 117 -0.91 -12.50 11.68
N ASP A 118 -2.22 -12.50 11.40
CA ASP A 118 -3.12 -11.38 11.70
C ASP A 118 -3.54 -11.29 13.19
N SER A 119 -3.25 -12.33 13.99
CA SER A 119 -3.68 -12.42 15.39
C SER A 119 -2.82 -11.63 16.37
N ASP A 120 -1.56 -11.35 16.03
CA ASP A 120 -0.54 -10.91 16.97
C ASP A 120 0.11 -9.58 16.52
N VAL A 121 -0.71 -8.68 15.96
CA VAL A 121 -0.27 -7.35 15.52
C VAL A 121 0.29 -6.52 16.68
N ASP A 122 -0.23 -6.70 17.89
CA ASP A 122 0.28 -6.03 19.09
C ASP A 122 1.71 -6.47 19.45
N ASP A 123 2.05 -7.72 19.14
CA ASP A 123 3.37 -8.32 19.36
C ASP A 123 4.39 -7.96 18.26
N LEU A 124 3.97 -7.25 17.22
CA LEU A 124 4.83 -6.88 16.10
C LEU A 124 5.88 -5.82 16.47
N LYS A 125 5.51 -4.85 17.30
CA LYS A 125 6.44 -3.80 17.77
C LYS A 125 7.61 -4.38 18.56
N PRO A 126 7.40 -5.15 19.65
CA PRO A 126 8.50 -5.76 20.38
C PRO A 126 9.32 -6.72 19.51
N LEU A 127 8.70 -7.41 18.55
CA LEU A 127 9.42 -8.25 17.59
C LEU A 127 10.40 -7.43 16.73
N LEU A 128 9.96 -6.28 16.21
CA LEU A 128 10.80 -5.41 15.38
C LEU A 128 11.96 -4.80 16.18
N GLU A 129 11.75 -4.48 17.45
CA GLU A 129 12.79 -4.02 18.36
C GLU A 129 13.82 -5.12 18.65
N LEU A 130 13.39 -6.34 18.97
CA LEU A 130 14.28 -7.48 19.18
C LEU A 130 15.05 -7.85 17.91
N THR A 131 14.39 -7.78 16.75
CA THR A 131 15.04 -8.01 15.45
C THR A 131 16.17 -7.01 15.22
N ASN A 132 15.97 -5.73 15.56
CA ASN A 132 17.04 -4.72 15.51
C ASN A 132 18.23 -5.07 16.42
N GLN A 133 17.96 -5.59 17.62
CA GLN A 133 19.02 -6.02 18.54
C GLN A 133 19.79 -7.23 17.96
N PHE A 134 19.10 -8.17 17.33
CA PHE A 134 19.77 -9.36 16.79
C PHE A 134 20.61 -9.01 15.55
N VAL A 135 20.12 -8.10 14.72
CA VAL A 135 20.90 -7.57 13.60
C VAL A 135 22.13 -6.80 14.09
N SER A 136 22.05 -6.05 15.19
CA SER A 136 23.22 -5.36 15.77
C SER A 136 24.24 -6.31 16.40
N LEU A 137 23.80 -7.49 16.85
CA LEU A 137 24.66 -8.60 17.28
C LEU A 137 25.31 -9.36 16.11
N GLY A 138 24.91 -9.07 14.87
CA GLY A 138 25.48 -9.66 13.65
C GLY A 138 24.69 -10.85 13.08
N TYR A 139 23.49 -11.14 13.60
CA TYR A 139 22.61 -12.16 13.03
C TYR A 139 21.92 -11.65 11.75
N SER A 140 21.54 -12.58 10.87
CA SER A 140 20.72 -12.27 9.69
C SER A 140 19.31 -11.83 10.13
N GLU A 141 18.78 -10.81 9.46
CA GLU A 141 17.44 -10.28 9.71
C GLU A 141 16.34 -11.35 9.54
N GLU A 142 16.42 -12.15 8.47
CA GLU A 142 15.46 -13.23 8.23
C GLU A 142 15.52 -14.30 9.34
N ALA A 143 16.72 -14.66 9.80
CA ALA A 143 16.90 -15.64 10.85
C ALA A 143 16.38 -15.11 12.19
N ALA A 144 16.65 -13.83 12.50
CA ALA A 144 16.16 -13.18 13.71
C ALA A 144 14.63 -13.15 13.76
N ILE A 145 13.97 -12.73 12.67
CA ILE A 145 12.51 -12.72 12.57
C ILE A 145 11.97 -14.14 12.75
N ASP A 146 12.53 -15.14 12.05
CA ASP A 146 12.05 -16.52 12.13
C ASP A 146 12.21 -17.11 13.54
N ALA A 147 13.32 -16.82 14.23
CA ALA A 147 13.53 -17.26 15.61
C ALA A 147 12.56 -16.58 16.58
N LEU A 148 12.36 -15.28 16.46
CA LEU A 148 11.46 -14.50 17.33
C LEU A 148 9.99 -14.88 17.16
N VAL A 149 9.57 -15.19 15.93
CA VAL A 149 8.20 -15.69 15.66
C VAL A 149 8.02 -17.07 16.30
N ARG A 150 9.03 -17.95 16.24
CA ARG A 150 8.97 -19.29 16.86
C ARG A 150 9.03 -19.23 18.38
N SER A 151 9.76 -18.28 18.95
CA SER A 151 9.90 -18.10 20.39
C SER A 151 8.79 -17.23 21.01
N LYS A 152 7.87 -16.70 20.21
CA LYS A 152 6.81 -15.76 20.67
C LYS A 152 7.39 -14.52 21.38
N ASN A 153 8.37 -13.87 20.75
CA ASN A 153 9.09 -12.71 21.30
C ASN A 153 9.90 -12.98 22.58
N ASP A 154 10.16 -14.25 22.92
CA ASP A 154 11.14 -14.57 23.96
C ASP A 154 12.56 -14.44 23.38
N GLN A 155 13.31 -13.48 23.92
CA GLN A 155 14.67 -13.15 23.48
C GLN A 155 15.64 -14.31 23.73
N ASP A 156 15.63 -14.90 24.92
CA ASP A 156 16.59 -15.94 25.31
C ASP A 156 16.33 -17.21 24.52
N ALA A 157 15.05 -17.60 24.38
CA ALA A 157 14.67 -18.74 23.56
C ALA A 157 14.98 -18.51 22.07
N ALA A 158 14.85 -17.28 21.55
CA ALA A 158 15.24 -16.98 20.18
C ALA A 158 16.76 -17.05 19.97
N LEU A 159 17.56 -16.62 20.95
CA LEU A 159 19.03 -16.74 20.89
C LEU A 159 19.47 -18.20 20.91
N ASP A 160 18.85 -19.04 21.74
CA ASP A 160 19.12 -20.48 21.75
C ASP A 160 18.82 -21.14 20.39
N LEU A 161 17.73 -20.72 19.74
CA LEU A 161 17.36 -21.19 18.40
C LEU A 161 18.33 -20.72 17.31
N LEU A 162 18.98 -19.58 17.47
CA LEU A 162 19.95 -19.04 16.51
C LEU A 162 21.37 -19.59 16.72
N ALA A 163 21.69 -20.01 17.94
CA ALA A 163 22.98 -20.58 18.31
C ALA A 163 23.08 -22.09 18.00
N THR A 164 21.96 -22.74 17.68
CA THR A 164 21.85 -24.17 17.35
C THR A 164 22.00 -24.40 15.84
#